data_AF-D2H134-F1
#
_entry.id   AF-D2H134-F1
#
_cell.length_a   1.000
_cell.length_b   1.000
_cell.length_c   1.000
_cell.angle_alpha   90.00
_cell.angle_beta   90.00
_cell.angle_gamma   90.00
#
_symmetry.space_group_name_H-M   'P 1'
#
loop_
_entity.id
_entity.type
_entity.pdbx_description
1 polymer ?
#
loop_
_entity_poly.entity_id
_entity_poly.type
_entity_poly.pdbx_seq_one_letter_code
_entity_poly.pdbx_strand_id
1 'polypeptide(L)'
;ALYHTARWHLRAQDLRAQRSAAQLSLSSRLQLTLYQYKTCPFCSKVRAFLDFHALPYQVVEVNPVRRAEIKFSSYRKVPILLAQEGESLQQLNDSSVIISALKTYLVSGQPLEDIITYYPPMKAVNDQGKEVTEFCNKYWLMLDEKEAQRMYGGKEARTEEMKWRQWADDWLVHLISPNVYRTPTEALASFDYIVREGKFGAVEGAVAKYLGAAAMYFISKRLKSRHHLQDDVREDLYEAANKWVAAVGKDQPFLGGQKPNLADLAVYGVLRVMEGLEAFDDLMHHSRIQPWYLRMEKAIAEA
;
A
#
# COMPACT_ATOMS: atom_id res chain seq x y z
N ALA A 1 8.32 41.05 -13.85
CA ALA A 1 8.15 40.11 -12.73
C ALA A 1 6.68 39.73 -12.49
N LEU A 2 5.77 40.69 -12.26
CA LEU A 2 4.34 40.45 -11.94
C LEU A 2 3.52 39.69 -13.00
N TYR A 3 3.83 39.87 -14.29
CA TYR A 3 3.12 39.23 -15.40
C TYR A 3 3.39 37.72 -15.49
N HIS A 4 4.60 37.28 -15.13
CA HIS A 4 4.96 35.87 -15.11
C HIS A 4 4.27 35.14 -13.95
N THR A 5 4.25 35.74 -12.76
CA THR A 5 3.54 35.19 -11.60
C THR A 5 2.04 35.09 -11.82
N ALA A 6 1.39 36.10 -12.43
CA ALA A 6 -0.04 36.04 -12.75
C ALA A 6 -0.38 34.92 -13.76
N ARG A 7 0.46 34.73 -14.79
CA ARG A 7 0.29 33.66 -15.78
C ARG A 7 0.48 32.26 -15.19
N TRP A 8 1.40 32.12 -14.23
CA TRP A 8 1.57 30.88 -13.46
C TRP A 8 0.38 30.57 -12.57
N HIS A 9 -0.18 31.57 -11.88
CA HIS A 9 -1.38 31.39 -11.07
C HIS A 9 -2.60 30.99 -11.90
N LEU A 10 -2.83 31.63 -13.04
CA LEU A 10 -3.91 31.26 -13.96
C LEU A 10 -3.74 29.83 -14.51
N ARG A 11 -2.53 29.46 -14.94
CA ARG A 11 -2.26 28.07 -15.36
C ARG A 11 -2.44 27.05 -14.25
N ALA A 12 -2.04 27.37 -13.02
CA ALA A 12 -2.23 26.48 -11.88
C ALA A 12 -3.73 26.33 -11.52
N GLN A 13 -4.52 27.39 -11.65
CA GLN A 13 -5.98 27.34 -11.48
C GLN A 13 -6.65 26.52 -12.57
N ASP A 14 -6.27 26.71 -13.84
CA ASP A 14 -6.80 25.92 -14.96
C ASP A 14 -6.46 24.43 -14.82
N LEU A 15 -5.21 24.10 -14.43
CA LEU A 15 -4.81 22.71 -14.18
C LEU A 15 -5.59 22.09 -13.02
N ARG A 16 -5.86 22.84 -11.94
CA ARG A 16 -6.71 22.37 -10.85
C ARG A 16 -8.15 22.16 -11.31
N ALA A 17 -8.73 23.08 -12.08
CA ALA A 17 -10.09 22.95 -12.60
C ALA A 17 -10.24 21.74 -13.56
N GLN A 18 -9.26 21.53 -14.44
CA GLN A 18 -9.22 20.35 -15.32
C GLN A 18 -9.09 19.04 -14.54
N ARG A 19 -8.29 19.01 -13.47
CA ARG A 19 -8.20 17.85 -12.57
C ARG A 19 -9.52 17.59 -11.85
N SER A 20 -10.16 18.61 -11.28
CA SER A 20 -11.45 18.47 -10.62
C SER A 20 -12.54 17.95 -11.57
N ALA A 21 -12.56 18.40 -12.83
CA ALA A 21 -13.49 17.90 -13.85
C ALA A 21 -13.21 16.44 -14.25
N ALA A 22 -11.94 16.06 -14.41
CA ALA A 22 -11.56 14.66 -14.69
C ALA A 22 -11.90 13.74 -13.51
N GLN A 23 -11.67 14.18 -12.27
CA GLN A 23 -12.02 13.46 -11.06
C GLN A 23 -13.53 13.29 -10.91
N LEU A 24 -14.33 14.32 -11.22
CA LEU A 24 -15.79 14.23 -11.27
C LEU A 24 -16.27 13.22 -12.33
N SER A 25 -15.65 13.22 -13.52
CA SER A 25 -15.98 12.28 -14.59
C SER A 25 -15.61 10.83 -14.27
N LEU A 26 -14.53 10.61 -13.52
CA LEU A 26 -14.15 9.28 -13.03
C LEU A 26 -15.05 8.84 -11.88
N SER A 27 -15.38 9.74 -10.95
CA SER A 27 -16.33 9.50 -9.84
C SER A 27 -17.70 9.09 -10.36
N SER A 28 -18.15 9.67 -11.47
CA SER A 28 -19.43 9.31 -12.10
C SER A 28 -19.42 7.95 -12.81
N ARG A 29 -18.23 7.40 -13.11
CA ARG A 29 -18.08 6.15 -13.86
C ARG A 29 -17.67 4.97 -12.99
N LEU A 30 -16.82 5.19 -12.00
CA LEU A 30 -16.22 4.14 -11.19
C LEU A 30 -16.37 4.46 -9.69
N GLN A 31 -17.16 3.66 -8.99
CA GLN A 31 -17.30 3.75 -7.53
C GLN A 31 -16.44 2.68 -6.87
N LEU A 32 -15.58 3.08 -5.94
CA LEU A 32 -14.65 2.19 -5.25
C LEU A 32 -14.99 2.10 -3.77
N THR A 33 -15.11 0.89 -3.24
CA THR A 33 -15.33 0.63 -1.82
C THR A 33 -14.24 -0.31 -1.30
N LEU A 34 -13.35 0.23 -0.47
CA LEU A 34 -12.21 -0.46 0.13
C LEU A 34 -12.56 -0.99 1.52
N TYR A 35 -12.60 -2.32 1.67
CA TYR A 35 -12.67 -3.00 2.96
C TYR A 35 -11.27 -3.23 3.48
N GLN A 36 -10.95 -2.69 4.66
CA GLN A 36 -9.58 -2.69 5.17
C GLN A 36 -9.47 -2.84 6.68
N TYR A 37 -8.24 -3.06 7.12
CA TYR A 37 -7.76 -2.59 8.43
C TYR A 37 -6.85 -1.38 8.20
N LYS A 38 -7.14 -0.23 8.82
CA LYS A 38 -6.39 1.01 8.60
C LYS A 38 -4.89 0.85 8.83
N THR A 39 -4.52 0.14 9.90
CA THR A 39 -3.13 -0.09 10.31
C THR A 39 -2.45 -1.29 9.62
N CYS A 40 -3.12 -1.95 8.67
CA CYS A 40 -2.54 -3.06 7.92
C CYS A 40 -1.71 -2.56 6.72
N PRO A 41 -0.46 -3.05 6.53
CA PRO A 41 0.42 -2.58 5.46
C PRO A 41 -0.18 -2.83 4.07
N PHE A 42 -0.82 -3.99 3.87
CA PHE A 42 -1.49 -4.32 2.61
C PHE A 42 -2.62 -3.35 2.26
N CYS A 43 -3.36 -2.87 3.26
CA CYS A 43 -4.42 -1.88 3.07
C CYS A 43 -3.85 -0.48 2.83
N SER A 44 -2.83 -0.11 3.61
CA SER A 44 -2.11 1.17 3.46
C SER A 44 -1.49 1.31 2.07
N LYS A 45 -0.97 0.23 1.47
CA LYS A 45 -0.53 0.21 0.07
C LYS A 45 -1.65 0.59 -0.91
N VAL A 46 -2.82 -0.03 -0.78
CA VAL A 46 -3.96 0.27 -1.66
C VAL A 46 -4.39 1.72 -1.47
N ARG A 47 -4.47 2.20 -0.23
CA ARG A 47 -4.74 3.62 0.04
C ARG A 47 -3.70 4.53 -0.60
N ALA A 48 -2.41 4.28 -0.42
CA ALA A 48 -1.34 5.09 -1.02
C ALA A 48 -1.48 5.18 -2.54
N PHE A 49 -1.84 4.07 -3.20
CA PHE A 49 -2.14 4.05 -4.63
C PHE A 49 -3.37 4.89 -4.98
N LEU A 50 -4.50 4.68 -4.30
CA LEU A 50 -5.75 5.41 -4.57
C LEU A 50 -5.58 6.92 -4.32
N ASP A 51 -4.94 7.27 -3.21
CA ASP A 51 -4.64 8.65 -2.80
C ASP A 51 -3.76 9.33 -3.85
N PHE A 52 -2.66 8.70 -4.27
CA PHE A 52 -1.74 9.25 -5.28
C PHE A 52 -2.39 9.44 -6.66
N HIS A 53 -3.33 8.57 -7.02
CA HIS A 53 -4.06 8.67 -8.28
C HIS A 53 -5.32 9.54 -8.16
N ALA A 54 -5.54 10.20 -7.02
CA ALA A 54 -6.72 11.01 -6.71
C ALA A 54 -8.05 10.28 -7.01
N LEU A 55 -8.06 8.96 -6.81
CA LEU A 55 -9.25 8.15 -7.04
C LEU A 55 -10.20 8.33 -5.86
N PRO A 56 -11.49 8.64 -6.11
CA PRO A 56 -12.49 8.67 -5.06
C PRO A 56 -12.79 7.25 -4.57
N TYR A 57 -12.76 7.02 -3.26
CA TYR A 57 -13.14 5.73 -2.70
C TYR A 57 -13.80 5.89 -1.33
N GLN A 58 -14.69 4.97 -1.00
CA GLN A 58 -15.23 4.80 0.33
C GLN A 58 -14.44 3.75 1.08
N VAL A 59 -14.29 3.95 2.38
CA VAL A 59 -13.59 3.00 3.27
C VAL A 59 -14.60 2.36 4.19
N VAL A 60 -14.61 1.02 4.20
CA VAL A 60 -15.33 0.23 5.20
C VAL A 60 -14.31 -0.41 6.11
N GLU A 61 -14.17 0.14 7.32
CA GLU A 61 -13.28 -0.42 8.32
C GLU A 61 -13.86 -1.76 8.84
N VAL A 62 -13.07 -2.82 8.71
CA VAL A 62 -13.49 -4.18 9.07
C VAL A 62 -13.16 -4.41 10.54
N ASN A 63 -14.09 -4.98 11.31
CA ASN A 63 -13.76 -5.39 12.68
C ASN A 63 -12.83 -6.63 12.64
N PRO A 64 -11.62 -6.58 13.21
CA PRO A 64 -10.64 -7.66 13.06
C PRO A 64 -11.01 -8.94 13.81
N VAL A 65 -11.91 -8.87 14.80
CA VAL A 65 -12.37 -10.03 15.58
C VAL A 65 -13.56 -10.69 14.88
N ARG A 66 -14.62 -9.93 14.60
CA ARG A 66 -15.90 -10.44 14.08
C ARG A 66 -15.93 -10.56 12.56
N ARG A 67 -15.18 -9.70 11.85
CA ARG A 67 -15.09 -9.63 10.37
C ARG A 67 -16.46 -9.66 9.67
N ALA A 68 -17.47 -9.05 10.28
CA ALA A 68 -18.85 -9.11 9.79
C ALA A 68 -18.99 -8.41 8.43
N GLU A 69 -18.23 -7.34 8.22
CA GLU A 69 -18.26 -6.48 7.04
C GLU A 69 -17.82 -7.22 5.77
N ILE A 70 -17.02 -8.29 5.88
CA ILE A 70 -16.48 -9.05 4.75
C ILE A 70 -17.12 -10.43 4.59
N LYS A 71 -18.23 -10.73 5.31
CA LYS A 71 -18.91 -12.03 5.24
C LYS A 71 -19.54 -12.31 3.87
N PHE A 72 -19.79 -11.27 3.07
CA PHE A 72 -20.31 -11.41 1.71
C PHE A 72 -19.32 -12.08 0.75
N SER A 73 -18.02 -11.89 0.98
CA SER A 73 -16.98 -12.42 0.09
C SER A 73 -16.76 -13.91 0.33
N SER A 74 -16.11 -14.64 -0.57
CA SER A 74 -15.48 -15.95 -0.25
C SER A 74 -14.02 -15.77 0.19
N TYR A 75 -13.40 -14.64 -0.17
CA TYR A 75 -12.06 -14.26 0.23
C TYR A 75 -12.08 -13.75 1.68
N ARG A 76 -11.20 -14.30 2.53
CA ARG A 76 -11.22 -14.11 3.99
C ARG A 76 -10.09 -13.21 4.51
N LYS A 77 -9.43 -12.46 3.63
CA LYS A 77 -8.36 -11.52 3.95
C LYS A 77 -8.75 -10.11 3.51
N VAL A 78 -8.09 -9.10 4.05
CA VAL A 78 -8.18 -7.70 3.61
C VAL A 78 -6.82 -7.25 3.06
N PRO A 79 -6.76 -6.27 2.14
CA PRO A 79 -7.89 -5.51 1.59
C PRO A 79 -8.76 -6.31 0.62
N ILE A 80 -10.04 -5.94 0.55
CA ILE A 80 -10.97 -6.30 -0.53
C ILE A 80 -11.46 -4.97 -1.11
N LEU A 81 -11.43 -4.82 -2.43
CA LEU A 81 -11.92 -3.63 -3.10
C LEU A 81 -13.07 -4.01 -4.03
N LEU A 82 -14.24 -3.42 -3.80
CA LEU A 82 -15.36 -3.49 -4.71
C LEU A 82 -15.27 -2.31 -5.67
N ALA A 83 -15.34 -2.59 -6.97
CA ALA A 83 -15.34 -1.60 -8.03
C ALA A 83 -16.63 -1.73 -8.83
N GLN A 84 -17.44 -0.67 -8.82
CA GLN A 84 -18.71 -0.61 -9.54
C GLN A 84 -18.60 0.33 -10.73
N GLU A 85 -18.85 -0.19 -11.92
CA GLU A 85 -18.91 0.55 -13.18
C GLU A 85 -20.32 0.38 -13.78
N GLY A 86 -21.16 1.41 -13.63
CA GLY A 86 -22.59 1.30 -13.95
C GLY A 86 -23.29 0.22 -13.11
N GLU A 87 -23.80 -0.82 -13.78
CA GLU A 87 -24.45 -1.97 -13.14
C GLU A 87 -23.48 -3.12 -12.83
N SER A 88 -22.28 -3.11 -13.42
CA SER A 88 -21.27 -4.16 -13.21
C SER A 88 -20.53 -3.93 -11.90
N LEU A 89 -20.54 -4.92 -11.01
CA LEU A 89 -19.83 -4.92 -9.73
C LEU A 89 -18.73 -5.99 -9.74
N GLN A 90 -17.48 -5.57 -9.63
CA GLN A 90 -16.32 -6.44 -9.60
C GLN A 90 -15.66 -6.43 -8.22
N GLN A 91 -15.28 -7.62 -7.71
CA GLN A 91 -14.53 -7.74 -6.46
C GLN A 91 -13.06 -8.04 -6.76
N LEU A 92 -12.18 -7.14 -6.34
CA LEU A 92 -10.74 -7.30 -6.41
C LEU A 92 -10.20 -7.72 -5.04
N ASN A 93 -9.39 -8.78 -5.04
CA ASN A 93 -8.73 -9.35 -3.86
C ASN A 93 -7.23 -9.23 -4.03
N ASP A 94 -6.48 -9.37 -2.93
CA ASP A 94 -5.02 -9.17 -2.87
C ASP A 94 -4.59 -7.71 -3.15
N SER A 95 -3.81 -7.14 -2.24
CA SER A 95 -3.42 -5.73 -2.35
C SER A 95 -2.66 -5.38 -3.63
N SER A 96 -1.82 -6.29 -4.11
CA SER A 96 -0.97 -6.05 -5.29
C SER A 96 -1.75 -6.25 -6.58
N VAL A 97 -2.69 -7.19 -6.61
CA VAL A 97 -3.65 -7.34 -7.71
C VAL A 97 -4.60 -6.15 -7.81
N ILE A 98 -5.17 -5.68 -6.69
CA ILE A 98 -6.02 -4.47 -6.68
C ILE A 98 -5.28 -3.30 -7.35
N ILE A 99 -4.03 -3.07 -6.94
CA ILE A 99 -3.19 -2.01 -7.50
C ILE A 99 -2.90 -2.24 -8.99
N SER A 100 -2.51 -3.47 -9.39
CA SER A 100 -2.16 -3.78 -10.78
C SER A 100 -3.35 -3.68 -11.73
N ALA A 101 -4.51 -4.20 -11.31
CA ALA A 101 -5.73 -4.17 -12.12
C ALA A 101 -6.24 -2.74 -12.28
N LEU A 102 -6.35 -1.96 -11.19
CA LEU A 102 -6.76 -0.56 -11.27
C LEU A 102 -5.75 0.28 -12.05
N LYS A 103 -4.44 0.05 -11.88
CA LYS A 103 -3.44 0.78 -12.66
C LYS A 103 -3.54 0.46 -14.15
N THR A 104 -3.75 -0.81 -14.50
CA THR A 104 -3.99 -1.22 -15.89
C THR A 104 -5.22 -0.50 -16.43
N TYR A 105 -6.34 -0.53 -15.70
CA TYR A 105 -7.59 0.17 -16.07
C TYR A 105 -7.37 1.66 -16.33
N LEU A 106 -6.66 2.36 -15.46
CA LEU A 106 -6.39 3.79 -15.62
C LEU A 106 -5.55 4.14 -16.85
N VAL A 107 -4.75 3.20 -17.35
CA VAL A 107 -3.84 3.43 -18.48
C VAL A 107 -4.47 2.97 -19.79
N SER A 108 -5.03 1.76 -19.82
CA SER A 108 -5.58 1.15 -21.04
C SER A 108 -7.04 1.51 -21.30
N GLY A 109 -7.80 1.84 -20.25
CA GLY A 109 -9.25 2.05 -20.34
C GLY A 109 -10.04 0.78 -20.67
N GLN A 110 -9.41 -0.41 -20.61
CA GLN A 110 -10.11 -1.68 -20.78
C GLN A 110 -11.10 -1.91 -19.65
N PRO A 111 -12.23 -2.61 -19.90
CA PRO A 111 -13.20 -2.95 -18.87
C PRO A 111 -12.54 -3.69 -17.70
N LEU A 112 -12.89 -3.32 -16.47
CA LEU A 112 -12.26 -3.91 -15.29
C LEU A 112 -12.56 -5.41 -15.16
N GLU A 113 -13.73 -5.84 -15.63
CA GLU A 113 -14.14 -7.26 -15.68
C GLU A 113 -13.23 -8.12 -16.56
N ASP A 114 -12.66 -7.57 -17.64
CA ASP A 114 -11.70 -8.26 -18.48
C ASP A 114 -10.32 -8.29 -17.80
N ILE A 115 -9.90 -7.14 -17.25
CA ILE A 115 -8.57 -6.98 -16.63
C ILE A 115 -8.38 -7.97 -15.47
N ILE A 116 -9.39 -8.17 -14.63
CA ILE A 116 -9.28 -9.07 -13.47
C ILE A 116 -9.02 -10.53 -13.89
N THR A 117 -9.43 -10.94 -15.09
CA THR A 117 -9.20 -12.32 -15.59
C THR A 117 -7.72 -12.62 -15.80
N TYR A 118 -6.89 -11.59 -16.01
CA TYR A 118 -5.45 -11.73 -16.18
C TYR A 118 -4.68 -11.97 -14.86
N TYR A 119 -5.37 -11.87 -13.73
CA TYR A 119 -4.84 -12.12 -12.39
C TYR A 119 -5.56 -13.30 -11.73
N PRO A 120 -5.51 -14.52 -12.32
CA PRO A 120 -6.25 -15.64 -11.78
C PRO A 120 -5.72 -16.08 -10.41
N PRO A 121 -6.60 -16.48 -9.48
CA PRO A 121 -6.19 -17.14 -8.25
C PRO A 121 -5.65 -18.54 -8.57
N MET A 122 -4.50 -18.89 -8.00
CA MET A 122 -3.90 -20.21 -8.02
C MET A 122 -3.76 -20.76 -6.61
N LYS A 123 -4.02 -22.05 -6.48
CA LYS A 123 -3.70 -22.79 -5.26
C LYS A 123 -2.20 -23.10 -5.29
N ALA A 124 -1.46 -22.53 -4.36
CA ALA A 124 -0.06 -22.82 -4.11
C ALA A 124 0.06 -23.48 -2.74
N VAL A 125 1.16 -24.18 -2.50
CA VAL A 125 1.51 -24.69 -1.18
C VAL A 125 2.63 -23.82 -0.66
N ASN A 126 2.44 -23.19 0.50
CA ASN A 126 3.49 -22.39 1.11
C ASN A 126 4.62 -23.27 1.68
N ASP A 127 5.70 -22.66 2.15
CA ASP A 127 6.86 -23.34 2.76
C ASP A 127 6.51 -24.22 3.98
N GLN A 128 5.28 -24.15 4.48
CA GLN A 128 4.76 -24.91 5.62
C GLN A 128 3.83 -26.05 5.19
N GLY A 129 3.72 -26.36 3.90
CA GLY A 129 2.82 -27.40 3.40
C GLY A 129 1.34 -27.01 3.41
N LYS A 130 1.01 -25.73 3.66
CA LYS A 130 -0.36 -25.24 3.70
C LYS A 130 -0.78 -24.70 2.34
N GLU A 131 -1.95 -25.13 1.88
CA GLU A 131 -2.59 -24.59 0.69
C GLU A 131 -2.95 -23.11 0.90
N VAL A 132 -2.40 -22.25 0.06
CA VAL A 132 -2.60 -20.80 0.04
C VAL A 132 -3.04 -20.38 -1.36
N THR A 133 -3.95 -19.41 -1.42
CA THR A 133 -4.29 -18.77 -2.69
C THR A 133 -3.28 -17.68 -2.98
N GLU A 134 -2.53 -17.84 -4.07
CA GLU A 134 -1.66 -16.82 -4.65
C GLU A 134 -2.28 -16.34 -5.98
N PHE A 135 -1.95 -15.13 -6.41
CA PHE A 135 -2.48 -14.57 -7.65
C PHE A 135 -1.37 -14.47 -8.69
N CYS A 136 -1.60 -15.06 -9.87
CA CYS A 136 -0.70 -14.92 -11.00
C CYS A 136 -0.54 -13.46 -11.38
N ASN A 137 0.65 -13.13 -11.89
CA ASN A 137 0.92 -11.82 -12.50
C ASN A 137 0.68 -10.63 -11.58
N LYS A 138 0.52 -10.81 -10.25
CA LYS A 138 0.10 -9.75 -9.31
C LYS A 138 0.93 -8.47 -9.37
N TYR A 139 2.18 -8.54 -9.84
CA TYR A 139 3.09 -7.40 -9.99
C TYR A 139 3.25 -6.89 -11.43
N TRP A 140 2.59 -7.51 -12.41
CA TRP A 140 2.66 -7.16 -13.83
C TRP A 140 1.41 -6.39 -14.27
N LEU A 141 1.60 -5.25 -14.95
CA LEU A 141 0.50 -4.50 -15.56
C LEU A 141 0.17 -5.06 -16.94
N MET A 142 -1.11 -5.26 -17.26
CA MET A 142 -1.54 -5.85 -18.53
C MET A 142 -1.69 -4.77 -19.61
N LEU A 143 -0.56 -4.16 -19.98
CA LEU A 143 -0.46 -3.06 -20.92
C LEU A 143 0.14 -3.51 -22.25
N ASP A 144 -0.35 -2.93 -23.35
CA ASP A 144 0.25 -3.07 -24.67
C ASP A 144 1.61 -2.34 -24.78
N GLU A 145 2.29 -2.46 -25.92
CA GLU A 145 3.62 -1.85 -26.10
C GLU A 145 3.59 -0.32 -26.03
N LYS A 146 2.56 0.33 -26.58
CA LYS A 146 2.45 1.80 -26.61
C LYS A 146 2.13 2.35 -25.22
N GLU A 147 1.20 1.70 -24.52
CA GLU A 147 0.83 2.00 -23.14
C GLU A 147 2.03 1.82 -22.20
N ALA A 148 2.76 0.72 -22.36
CA ALA A 148 3.96 0.45 -21.58
C ALA A 148 5.06 1.48 -21.84
N GLN A 149 5.31 1.89 -23.09
CA GLN A 149 6.27 2.96 -23.43
C GLN A 149 5.86 4.32 -22.85
N ARG A 150 4.55 4.60 -22.77
CA ARG A 150 4.05 5.83 -22.15
C ARG A 150 4.25 5.83 -20.64
N MET A 151 4.11 4.67 -20.00
CA MET A 151 4.19 4.57 -18.54
C MET A 151 5.63 4.42 -18.03
N TYR A 152 6.45 3.64 -18.73
CA TYR A 152 7.80 3.29 -18.28
C TYR A 152 8.86 3.90 -19.21
N GLY A 153 9.94 4.41 -18.62
CA GLY A 153 11.10 4.91 -19.36
C GLY A 153 11.95 3.84 -20.07
N GLY A 154 11.48 2.59 -20.14
CA GLY A 154 12.18 1.46 -20.73
C GLY A 154 11.69 0.12 -20.16
N LYS A 155 12.08 -1.00 -20.79
CA LYS A 155 11.74 -2.36 -20.34
C LYS A 155 12.33 -2.67 -18.95
N GLU A 156 13.54 -2.17 -18.68
CA GLU A 156 14.23 -2.36 -17.39
C GLU A 156 13.46 -1.72 -16.23
N ALA A 157 12.98 -0.48 -16.41
CA ALA A 157 12.19 0.22 -15.39
C ALA A 157 10.90 -0.54 -15.00
N ARG A 158 10.25 -1.19 -15.97
CA ARG A 158 9.08 -2.05 -15.71
C ARG A 158 9.44 -3.27 -14.86
N THR A 159 10.54 -3.95 -15.20
CA THR A 159 11.01 -5.11 -14.43
C THR A 159 11.55 -4.74 -13.04
N GLU A 160 12.13 -3.55 -12.92
CA GLU A 160 12.63 -3.00 -11.66
C GLU A 160 11.48 -2.69 -10.70
N GLU A 161 10.43 -1.99 -11.18
CA GLU A 161 9.22 -1.76 -10.39
C GLU A 161 8.63 -3.09 -9.90
N MET A 162 8.52 -4.09 -10.78
CA MET A 162 7.99 -5.41 -10.45
C MET A 162 8.79 -6.08 -9.32
N LYS A 163 10.12 -6.05 -9.42
CA LYS A 163 11.04 -6.59 -8.40
C LYS A 163 10.85 -5.91 -7.05
N TRP A 164 10.72 -4.58 -7.02
CA TRP A 164 10.61 -3.83 -5.78
C TRP A 164 9.21 -3.93 -5.14
N ARG A 165 8.16 -4.06 -5.94
CA ARG A 165 6.82 -4.38 -5.44
C ARG A 165 6.81 -5.75 -4.75
N GLN A 166 7.46 -6.74 -5.35
CA GLN A 166 7.63 -8.05 -4.74
C GLN A 166 8.44 -7.96 -3.44
N TRP A 167 9.56 -7.24 -3.45
CA TRP A 167 10.39 -7.05 -2.26
C TRP A 167 9.63 -6.37 -1.10
N ALA A 168 8.75 -5.43 -1.40
CA ALA A 168 7.92 -4.79 -0.37
C ALA A 168 7.03 -5.84 0.35
N ASP A 169 6.42 -6.76 -0.41
CA ASP A 169 5.48 -7.76 0.10
C ASP A 169 6.15 -9.01 0.69
N ASP A 170 7.32 -9.40 0.17
CA ASP A 170 8.00 -10.64 0.55
C ASP A 170 9.10 -10.41 1.60
N TRP A 171 9.53 -9.16 1.81
CA TRP A 171 10.56 -8.82 2.80
C TRP A 171 10.15 -7.66 3.72
N LEU A 172 9.85 -6.48 3.17
CA LEU A 172 9.70 -5.26 3.97
C LEU A 172 8.56 -5.38 5.00
N VAL A 173 7.41 -5.93 4.60
CA VAL A 173 6.27 -6.14 5.53
C VAL A 173 6.63 -7.04 6.71
N HIS A 174 7.56 -7.98 6.54
CA HIS A 174 7.98 -8.90 7.60
C HIS A 174 8.85 -8.24 8.66
N LEU A 175 9.38 -7.04 8.38
CA LEU A 175 10.12 -6.24 9.35
C LEU A 175 9.19 -5.46 10.31
N ILE A 176 7.95 -5.19 9.90
CA ILE A 176 7.02 -4.33 10.65
C ILE A 176 6.69 -4.94 12.02
N SER A 177 6.13 -6.16 12.04
CA SER A 177 5.67 -6.77 13.30
C SER A 177 6.80 -6.99 14.32
N PRO A 178 7.97 -7.53 13.95
CA PRO A 178 9.12 -7.62 14.84
C PRO A 178 9.58 -6.27 15.40
N ASN A 179 9.46 -5.19 14.62
CA ASN A 179 9.88 -3.86 15.04
C ASN A 179 8.86 -3.17 15.95
N VAL A 180 7.57 -3.16 15.61
CA VAL A 180 6.54 -2.43 16.40
C VAL A 180 6.11 -3.19 17.65
N TYR A 181 6.37 -4.51 17.72
CA TYR A 181 6.12 -5.36 18.90
C TYR A 181 7.44 -5.85 19.54
N ARG A 182 8.53 -5.09 19.41
CA ARG A 182 9.87 -5.51 19.85
C ARG A 182 9.98 -5.59 21.37
N THR A 183 9.42 -4.62 22.07
CA THR A 183 9.37 -4.52 23.54
C THR A 183 7.91 -4.51 24.03
N PRO A 184 7.62 -4.83 25.31
CA PRO A 184 6.26 -4.78 25.83
C PRO A 184 5.61 -3.39 25.73
N THR A 185 6.39 -2.32 25.93
CA THR A 185 5.93 -0.93 25.81
C THR A 185 5.53 -0.60 24.37
N GLU A 186 6.40 -0.91 23.41
CA GLU A 186 6.10 -0.72 21.98
C GLU A 186 4.89 -1.56 21.55
N ALA A 187 4.76 -2.78 22.08
CA ALA A 187 3.64 -3.64 21.75
C ALA A 187 2.30 -3.09 22.25
N LEU A 188 2.27 -2.52 23.47
CA LEU A 188 1.09 -1.85 24.01
C LEU A 188 0.76 -0.57 23.23
N ALA A 189 1.76 0.23 22.86
CA ALA A 189 1.57 1.43 22.04
C ALA A 189 0.99 1.08 20.66
N SER A 190 1.53 0.04 20.02
CA SER A 190 1.05 -0.45 18.73
C SER A 190 -0.38 -0.97 18.79
N PHE A 191 -0.75 -1.72 19.83
CA PHE A 191 -2.14 -2.16 19.99
C PHE A 191 -3.10 -1.05 20.38
N ASP A 192 -2.67 -0.08 21.17
CA ASP A 192 -3.46 1.12 21.45
C ASP A 192 -3.77 1.86 20.15
N TYR A 193 -2.77 2.03 19.28
CA TYR A 193 -2.94 2.60 17.94
C TYR A 193 -3.91 1.77 17.07
N ILE A 194 -3.75 0.44 17.02
CA ILE A 194 -4.66 -0.46 16.28
C ILE A 194 -6.11 -0.35 16.76
N VAL A 195 -6.33 -0.30 18.08
CA VAL A 195 -7.68 -0.23 18.66
C VAL A 195 -8.32 1.13 18.41
N ARG A 196 -7.54 2.21 18.47
CA ARG A 196 -8.02 3.58 18.22
C ARG A 196 -8.37 3.82 16.75
N GLU A 197 -7.53 3.34 15.84
CA GLU A 197 -7.70 3.55 14.40
C GLU A 197 -8.61 2.54 13.72
N GLY A 198 -8.76 1.35 14.33
CA GLY A 198 -9.59 0.27 13.82
C GLY A 198 -11.01 0.30 14.36
N LYS A 199 -11.83 -0.64 13.86
CA LYS A 199 -13.21 -0.80 14.29
C LYS A 199 -13.35 -1.82 15.42
N PHE A 200 -13.30 -1.36 16.66
CA PHE A 200 -13.51 -2.18 17.86
C PHE A 200 -14.71 -1.71 18.68
N GLY A 201 -15.44 -2.64 19.31
CA GLY A 201 -16.39 -2.26 20.37
C GLY A 201 -15.64 -1.77 21.62
N ALA A 202 -16.26 -0.96 22.48
CA ALA A 202 -15.55 -0.37 23.64
C ALA A 202 -14.91 -1.41 24.57
N VAL A 203 -15.67 -2.43 24.98
CA VAL A 203 -15.15 -3.53 25.84
C VAL A 203 -14.17 -4.41 25.09
N GLU A 204 -14.50 -4.76 23.84
CA GLU A 204 -13.66 -5.57 22.97
C GLU A 204 -12.29 -4.91 22.74
N GLY A 205 -12.26 -3.60 22.50
CA GLY A 205 -11.06 -2.81 22.29
C GLY A 205 -10.18 -2.76 23.53
N ALA A 206 -10.77 -2.56 24.71
CA ALA A 206 -10.02 -2.59 25.97
C ALA A 206 -9.34 -3.95 26.19
N VAL A 207 -10.06 -5.06 25.95
CA VAL A 207 -9.51 -6.42 26.07
C VAL A 207 -8.46 -6.68 24.99
N ALA A 208 -8.75 -6.31 23.73
CA ALA A 208 -7.87 -6.50 22.59
C ALA A 208 -6.56 -5.73 22.76
N LYS A 209 -6.57 -4.54 23.38
CA LYS A 209 -5.37 -3.76 23.64
C LYS A 209 -4.35 -4.55 24.47
N TYR A 210 -4.76 -5.09 25.61
CA TYR A 210 -3.84 -5.77 26.52
C TYR A 210 -3.52 -7.20 26.07
N LEU A 211 -4.55 -8.01 25.76
CA LEU A 211 -4.35 -9.39 25.33
C LEU A 211 -3.68 -9.47 23.96
N GLY A 212 -4.06 -8.59 23.05
CA GLY A 212 -3.46 -8.50 21.73
C GLY A 212 -2.00 -8.06 21.78
N ALA A 213 -1.66 -7.04 22.58
CA ALA A 213 -0.28 -6.62 22.77
C ALA A 213 0.60 -7.75 23.32
N ALA A 214 0.13 -8.45 24.36
CA ALA A 214 0.84 -9.59 24.92
C ALA A 214 1.03 -10.71 23.89
N ALA A 215 -0.03 -11.09 23.17
CA ALA A 215 0.04 -12.12 22.14
C ALA A 215 1.01 -11.74 21.01
N MET A 216 0.93 -10.52 20.50
CA MET A 216 1.77 -10.07 19.40
C MET A 216 3.22 -9.84 19.81
N TYR A 217 3.51 -9.47 21.05
CA TYR A 217 4.87 -9.47 21.58
C TYR A 217 5.52 -10.86 21.49
N PHE A 218 4.81 -11.94 21.85
CA PHE A 218 5.37 -13.28 21.72
C PHE A 218 5.38 -13.80 20.27
N ILE A 219 4.35 -13.48 19.48
CA ILE A 219 4.30 -13.83 18.05
C ILE A 219 5.43 -13.13 17.30
N SER A 220 5.73 -11.87 17.60
CA SER A 220 6.79 -11.09 16.94
C SER A 220 8.17 -11.72 17.14
N LYS A 221 8.46 -12.28 18.33
CA LYS A 221 9.70 -13.05 18.57
C LYS A 221 9.77 -14.32 17.73
N ARG A 222 8.65 -15.01 17.51
CA ARG A 222 8.59 -16.17 16.60
C ARG A 222 8.75 -15.75 15.14
N LEU A 223 8.16 -14.62 14.75
CA LEU A 223 8.31 -14.05 13.40
C LEU A 223 9.76 -13.61 13.14
N LYS A 224 10.42 -12.97 14.11
CA LYS A 224 11.85 -12.63 14.07
C LYS A 224 12.69 -13.85 13.70
N SER A 225 12.52 -14.95 14.44
CA SER A 225 13.24 -16.20 14.17
C SER A 225 12.86 -16.81 12.82
N ARG A 226 11.56 -16.84 12.47
CA ARG A 226 11.07 -17.42 11.21
C ARG A 226 11.61 -16.70 9.97
N HIS A 227 11.71 -15.38 10.03
CA HIS A 227 12.17 -14.55 8.91
C HIS A 227 13.69 -14.31 8.96
N HIS A 228 14.42 -15.03 9.83
CA HIS A 228 15.87 -14.95 9.96
C HIS A 228 16.38 -13.51 10.20
N LEU A 229 15.66 -12.76 11.03
CA LEU A 229 16.04 -11.40 11.40
C LEU A 229 17.17 -11.39 12.42
N GLN A 230 17.98 -10.34 12.36
CA GLN A 230 19.07 -10.05 13.29
C GLN A 230 18.59 -9.90 14.72
N ASP A 231 19.53 -9.94 15.66
CA ASP A 231 19.17 -9.88 17.06
C ASP A 231 18.54 -8.55 17.46
N ASP A 232 19.11 -7.47 16.95
CA ASP A 232 18.46 -6.17 16.89
C ASP A 232 17.69 -6.04 15.58
N VAL A 233 16.38 -6.20 15.66
CA VAL A 233 15.46 -6.08 14.52
C VAL A 233 15.41 -4.68 13.92
N ARG A 234 15.92 -3.65 14.63
CA ARG A 234 16.05 -2.29 14.10
C ARG A 234 17.09 -2.21 13.01
N GLU A 235 18.20 -2.94 13.13
CA GLU A 235 19.24 -2.96 12.10
C GLU A 235 18.70 -3.51 10.77
N ASP A 236 17.90 -4.59 10.79
CA ASP A 236 17.24 -5.08 9.57
C ASP A 236 16.33 -4.03 8.92
N LEU A 237 15.64 -3.23 9.76
CA LEU A 237 14.77 -2.16 9.29
C LEU A 237 15.60 -1.03 8.64
N TYR A 238 16.70 -0.63 9.28
CA TYR A 238 17.59 0.41 8.75
C TYR A 238 18.30 -0.05 7.47
N GLU A 239 18.77 -1.30 7.43
CA GLU A 239 19.37 -1.92 6.26
C GLU A 239 18.37 -1.96 5.09
N ALA A 240 17.13 -2.40 5.34
CA ALA A 240 16.08 -2.41 4.32
C ALA A 240 15.77 -1.00 3.80
N ALA A 241 15.70 -0.01 4.70
CA ALA A 241 15.46 1.38 4.35
C ALA A 241 16.60 1.97 3.51
N ASN A 242 17.85 1.73 3.92
CA ASN A 242 19.03 2.19 3.19
C ASN A 242 19.20 1.46 1.85
N LYS A 243 18.85 0.17 1.78
CA LYS A 243 18.81 -0.63 0.54
C LYS A 243 17.80 -0.05 -0.45
N TRP A 244 16.62 0.34 0.03
CA TRP A 244 15.62 1.02 -0.79
C TRP A 244 16.11 2.38 -1.31
N VAL A 245 16.67 3.23 -0.44
CA VAL A 245 17.21 4.53 -0.85
C VAL A 245 18.35 4.39 -1.85
N ALA A 246 19.21 3.38 -1.67
CA ALA A 246 20.27 3.07 -2.64
C ALA A 246 19.72 2.66 -4.01
N ALA A 247 18.59 1.95 -4.04
CA ALA A 247 17.92 1.55 -5.28
C ALA A 247 17.25 2.71 -6.00
N VAL A 248 16.61 3.64 -5.26
CA VAL A 248 16.11 4.90 -5.83
C VAL A 248 17.25 5.72 -6.45
N GLY A 249 18.44 5.63 -5.84
CA GLY A 249 19.62 6.35 -6.31
C GLY A 249 19.59 7.83 -5.95
N LYS A 250 20.50 8.60 -6.55
CA LYS A 250 20.66 10.06 -6.27
C LYS A 250 20.18 10.94 -7.42
N ASP A 251 20.03 10.37 -8.61
CA ASP A 251 19.77 11.11 -9.84
C ASP A 251 18.29 11.45 -10.03
N GLN A 252 17.40 10.77 -9.30
CA GLN A 252 15.95 10.89 -9.44
C GLN A 252 15.28 10.99 -8.05
N PRO A 253 14.14 11.71 -7.94
CA PRO A 253 13.47 11.86 -6.65
C PRO A 253 12.77 10.58 -6.17
N PHE A 254 12.38 9.71 -7.09
CA PHE A 254 11.66 8.45 -6.86
C PHE A 254 12.21 7.35 -7.77
N LEU A 255 11.91 6.08 -7.46
CA LEU A 255 12.25 4.97 -8.36
C LEU A 255 11.52 5.11 -9.71
N GLY A 256 10.30 5.66 -9.70
CA GLY A 256 9.56 6.02 -10.92
C GLY A 256 10.08 7.24 -11.69
N GLY A 257 11.19 7.83 -11.25
CA GLY A 257 11.75 9.05 -11.82
C GLY A 257 11.13 10.30 -11.26
N GLN A 258 10.59 11.16 -12.12
CA GLN A 258 10.04 12.46 -11.69
C GLN A 258 8.75 12.33 -10.86
N LYS A 259 8.07 11.19 -10.95
CA LYS A 259 6.88 10.86 -10.19
C LYS A 259 7.03 9.46 -9.57
N PRO A 260 6.41 9.21 -8.42
CA PRO A 260 6.36 7.86 -7.84
C PRO A 260 5.78 6.83 -8.82
N ASN A 261 6.38 5.64 -8.87
CA ASN A 261 5.78 4.48 -9.53
C ASN A 261 5.12 3.55 -8.49
N LEU A 262 4.64 2.37 -8.91
CA LEU A 262 3.96 1.45 -8.00
C LEU A 262 4.89 0.84 -6.94
N ALA A 263 6.20 0.77 -7.19
CA ALA A 263 7.16 0.32 -6.19
C ALA A 263 7.36 1.38 -5.10
N ASP A 264 7.49 2.66 -5.48
CA ASP A 264 7.54 3.76 -4.52
C ASP A 264 6.30 3.77 -3.61
N LEU A 265 5.11 3.64 -4.21
CA LEU A 265 3.83 3.58 -3.50
C LEU A 265 3.72 2.34 -2.60
N ALA A 266 4.26 1.20 -3.04
CA ALA A 266 4.27 -0.03 -2.26
C ALA A 266 5.14 0.13 -1.00
N VAL A 267 6.39 0.59 -1.15
CA VAL A 267 7.30 0.80 -0.02
C VAL A 267 6.76 1.86 0.93
N TYR A 268 6.28 2.99 0.41
CA TYR A 268 5.69 4.05 1.21
C TYR A 268 4.48 3.55 1.99
N GLY A 269 3.55 2.86 1.32
CA GLY A 269 2.37 2.29 1.95
C GLY A 269 2.70 1.30 3.08
N VAL A 270 3.74 0.47 2.91
CA VAL A 270 4.19 -0.46 3.95
C VAL A 270 4.82 0.27 5.14
N LEU A 271 5.65 1.29 4.93
CA LEU A 271 6.29 2.01 6.03
C LEU A 271 5.32 2.91 6.80
N ARG A 272 4.34 3.49 6.10
CA ARG A 272 3.32 4.40 6.67
C ARG A 272 2.53 3.80 7.83
N VAL A 273 2.39 2.48 7.92
CA VAL A 273 1.65 1.88 9.03
C VAL A 273 2.35 1.99 10.39
N MET A 274 3.63 2.37 10.41
CA MET A 274 4.38 2.60 11.64
C MET A 274 4.32 4.06 12.11
N GLU A 275 3.74 4.99 11.33
CA GLU A 275 3.65 6.40 11.72
C GLU A 275 3.04 6.57 13.13
N GLY A 276 3.70 7.39 13.95
CA GLY A 276 3.32 7.62 15.35
C GLY A 276 3.83 6.57 16.34
N LEU A 277 4.63 5.59 15.89
CA LEU A 277 5.30 4.61 16.74
C LEU A 277 6.81 4.84 16.78
N GLU A 278 7.45 4.43 17.87
CA GLU A 278 8.90 4.53 18.08
C GLU A 278 9.71 3.94 16.91
N ALA A 279 9.25 2.82 16.33
CA ALA A 279 9.91 2.19 15.19
C ALA A 279 9.99 3.10 13.94
N PHE A 280 9.02 3.99 13.75
CA PHE A 280 9.03 4.94 12.64
C PHE A 280 9.95 6.11 12.91
N ASP A 281 9.95 6.63 14.15
CA ASP A 281 10.89 7.68 14.54
C ASP A 281 12.33 7.18 14.40
N ASP A 282 12.62 5.98 14.90
CA ASP A 282 13.91 5.31 14.73
C ASP A 282 14.31 5.17 13.26
N LEU A 283 13.39 4.66 12.42
CA LEU A 283 13.58 4.54 10.97
C LEU A 283 13.96 5.88 10.33
N MET A 284 13.32 6.97 10.73
CA MET A 284 13.59 8.31 10.19
C MET A 284 14.94 8.88 10.64
N HIS A 285 15.36 8.61 11.89
CA HIS A 285 16.60 9.15 12.45
C HIS A 285 17.84 8.34 12.09
N HIS A 286 17.72 7.02 12.00
CA HIS A 286 18.86 6.10 11.85
C HIS A 286 19.05 5.55 10.43
N SER A 287 18.22 5.97 9.48
CA SER A 287 18.39 5.66 8.06
C SER A 287 18.36 6.91 7.18
N ARG A 288 18.66 6.75 5.90
CA ARG A 288 18.66 7.85 4.93
C ARG A 288 17.30 8.02 4.23
N ILE A 289 16.23 7.42 4.75
CA ILE A 289 14.94 7.32 4.04
C ILE A 289 14.07 8.56 4.12
N GLN A 290 14.23 9.37 5.17
CA GLN A 290 13.35 10.51 5.46
C GLN A 290 13.17 11.46 4.26
N PRO A 291 14.22 11.88 3.52
CA PRO A 291 14.03 12.78 2.38
C PRO A 291 13.16 12.19 1.27
N TRP A 292 13.27 10.89 1.00
CA TRP A 292 12.41 10.22 0.01
C TRP A 292 10.98 10.07 0.55
N TYR A 293 10.83 9.73 1.82
CA TYR A 293 9.53 9.55 2.46
C TYR A 293 8.69 10.84 2.44
N LEU A 294 9.30 11.97 2.80
CA LEU A 294 8.63 13.28 2.77
C LEU A 294 8.28 13.72 1.34
N ARG A 295 9.10 13.35 0.34
CA ARG A 295 8.75 13.57 -1.07
C ARG A 295 7.53 12.74 -1.48
N MET A 296 7.40 11.51 -1.00
CA MET A 296 6.23 10.66 -1.25
C MET A 296 4.97 11.25 -0.63
N GLU A 297 5.03 11.64 0.64
CA GLU A 297 3.91 12.27 1.35
C GLU A 297 3.42 13.52 0.61
N LYS A 298 4.37 14.40 0.22
CA LYS A 298 4.06 15.58 -0.58
C LYS A 298 3.44 15.24 -1.93
N ALA A 299 3.99 14.27 -2.66
CA ALA A 299 3.49 13.87 -3.96
C ALA A 299 2.05 13.32 -3.90
N ILE A 300 1.69 12.64 -2.80
CA ILE A 300 0.32 12.16 -2.56
C ILE A 300 -0.60 13.31 -2.16
N ALA A 301 -0.15 14.24 -1.32
CA ALA A 301 -0.96 15.40 -0.92
C ALA A 301 -1.25 16.39 -2.07
N GLU A 302 -0.39 16.43 -3.09
CA GLU A 302 -0.51 17.31 -4.27
C GLU A 302 -1.23 16.65 -5.47
N ALA A 303 -1.67 15.39 -5.34
CA ALA A 303 -2.33 14.62 -6.41
C ALA A 303 -3.64 15.28 -6.88
#